data_AF-R0HBE1-F1
#
_entry.id   AF-R0HBE1-F1
#
_cell.length_a   1.000
_cell.length_b   1.000
_cell.length_c   1.000
_cell.angle_alpha   90.00
_cell.angle_beta   90.00
_cell.angle_gamma   90.00
#
_symmetry.space_group_name_H-M   'P 1'
#
loop_
_entity.id
_entity.type
_entity.pdbx_description
1 polymer ?
#
loop_
_entity_poly.entity_id
_entity_poly.type
_entity_poly.pdbx_seq_one_letter_code
_entity_poly.pdbx_strand_id
1 'polypeptide(L)'
;INEPNDGEELIDIPEDLLITNADNPIEAITREVYGDPTKLHKIKESKFFQQRAILAPKNEDMNTINEYMLEHLDNAVKNPVITPDFLNSIKLSGMPHHALRLKIGAPVMLLRNIDPKGGLCNGTRLQITQLANHVVQARVITGGRSGEIVLIPNINLTPSDTKLPFKMRRRQSLAFAMTINKSQGQSLERVGLNLPKHVFSHGQLYVAFSRVTSKKGLKIIILDKEGKIQKQTTNVVI
;
A
#
# COMPACT_ATOMS: atom_id res chain seq x y z
N ILE A 1 11.94 43.59 -0.24
CA ILE A 1 10.91 42.94 0.60
C ILE A 1 11.33 41.48 0.68
N ASN A 2 11.97 41.09 1.78
CA ASN A 2 12.34 39.69 2.03
C ASN A 2 11.10 39.01 2.61
N GLU A 3 10.39 38.25 1.79
CA GLU A 3 9.38 37.34 2.32
C GLU A 3 10.07 36.28 3.19
N PRO A 4 9.48 35.88 4.32
CA PRO A 4 10.01 34.81 5.14
C PRO A 4 9.98 33.52 4.31
N ASN A 5 11.17 32.97 4.03
CA ASN A 5 11.29 31.66 3.40
C ASN A 5 10.83 30.62 4.43
N ASP A 6 9.59 30.16 4.31
CA ASP A 6 8.95 29.18 5.17
C ASP A 6 9.49 27.75 4.96
N GLY A 7 10.46 27.59 4.06
CA GLY A 7 11.10 26.32 3.73
C GLY A 7 10.21 25.44 2.83
N GLU A 8 9.15 26.00 2.25
CA GLU A 8 8.21 25.31 1.37
C GLU A 8 8.29 25.89 -0.05
N GLU A 9 8.82 25.12 -1.01
CA GLU A 9 8.89 25.54 -2.41
C GLU A 9 7.86 24.77 -3.25
N LEU A 10 7.00 25.47 -3.99
CA LEU A 10 6.08 24.83 -4.93
C LEU A 10 6.84 24.37 -6.17
N ILE A 11 6.71 23.08 -6.51
CA ILE A 11 7.32 22.50 -7.71
C ILE A 11 6.25 22.08 -8.72
N ASP A 12 6.49 22.41 -10.00
CA ASP A 12 5.71 21.91 -11.13
C ASP A 12 6.17 20.50 -11.51
N ILE A 13 5.22 19.57 -11.59
CA ILE A 13 5.49 18.21 -12.07
C ILE A 13 5.27 18.14 -13.58
N PRO A 14 6.22 17.56 -14.35
CA PRO A 14 6.05 17.36 -15.78
C PRO A 14 4.75 16.62 -16.13
N GLU A 15 4.01 17.13 -17.13
CA GLU A 15 2.69 16.59 -17.50
C GLU A 15 2.74 15.11 -17.91
N ASP A 16 3.86 14.64 -18.46
CA ASP A 16 4.01 13.23 -18.85
C ASP A 16 4.02 12.26 -17.66
N LEU A 17 4.33 12.76 -16.46
CA LEU A 17 4.28 12.03 -15.20
C LEU A 17 2.91 12.14 -14.51
N LEU A 18 2.10 13.15 -14.84
CA LEU A 18 0.85 13.43 -14.16
C LEU A 18 -0.33 12.63 -14.72
N ILE A 19 -1.22 12.23 -13.82
CA ILE A 19 -2.60 11.87 -14.17
C ILE A 19 -3.41 13.17 -14.06
N THR A 20 -3.76 13.75 -15.21
CA THR A 20 -4.36 15.09 -15.28
C THR A 20 -5.88 15.08 -15.37
N ASN A 21 -6.50 13.94 -15.67
CA ASN A 21 -7.94 13.79 -15.75
C ASN A 21 -8.38 12.41 -15.24
N ALA A 22 -9.20 12.39 -14.19
CA ALA A 22 -9.78 11.19 -13.63
C ALA A 22 -11.03 11.52 -12.81
N ASP A 23 -12.14 10.83 -13.07
CA ASP A 23 -13.35 10.92 -12.25
C ASP A 23 -13.13 10.35 -10.84
N ASN A 24 -12.35 9.27 -10.77
CA ASN A 24 -11.91 8.65 -9.52
C ASN A 24 -10.37 8.58 -9.48
N PRO A 25 -9.71 9.45 -8.68
CA PRO A 25 -8.26 9.47 -8.53
C PRO A 25 -7.64 8.13 -8.11
N ILE A 26 -8.31 7.40 -7.21
CA ILE A 26 -7.81 6.11 -6.70
C ILE A 26 -7.91 5.04 -7.79
N GLU A 27 -9.02 5.01 -8.54
CA GLU A 27 -9.15 4.11 -9.68
C GLU A 27 -8.08 4.40 -10.75
N ALA A 28 -7.85 5.67 -11.08
CA ALA A 28 -6.89 6.03 -12.11
C ALA A 28 -5.47 5.59 -11.74
N ILE A 29 -5.00 5.92 -10.53
CA ILE A 29 -3.64 5.55 -10.10
C ILE A 29 -3.49 4.03 -9.95
N THR A 30 -4.54 3.32 -9.52
CA THR A 30 -4.50 1.86 -9.41
C THR A 30 -4.44 1.19 -10.77
N ARG A 31 -5.19 1.69 -11.77
CA ARG A 31 -5.13 1.20 -13.15
C ARG A 31 -3.77 1.46 -13.81
N GLU A 32 -3.16 2.63 -13.59
CA GLU A 32 -1.82 2.93 -14.12
C GLU A 32 -0.74 1.98 -13.58
N VAL A 33 -0.84 1.63 -12.29
CA VAL A 33 0.16 0.78 -11.62
C VAL A 33 -0.11 -0.69 -11.85
N TYR A 34 -1.35 -1.16 -11.68
CA TYR A 34 -1.68 -2.59 -11.63
C TYR A 34 -2.57 -3.06 -12.78
N GLY A 35 -3.09 -2.15 -13.62
CA GLY A 35 -4.10 -2.48 -14.62
C GLY A 35 -5.46 -2.76 -13.98
N ASP A 36 -6.23 -3.66 -14.58
CA ASP A 36 -7.57 -4.02 -14.11
C ASP A 36 -7.53 -4.85 -12.80
N PRO A 37 -8.01 -4.30 -11.66
CA PRO A 37 -7.94 -4.98 -10.37
C PRO A 37 -8.65 -6.34 -10.35
N THR A 38 -9.71 -6.48 -11.15
CA THR A 38 -10.50 -7.73 -11.22
C THR A 38 -9.67 -8.89 -11.77
N LYS A 39 -8.68 -8.60 -12.63
CA LYS A 39 -7.84 -9.61 -13.28
C LYS A 39 -6.59 -9.99 -12.50
N LEU A 40 -6.28 -9.30 -11.40
CA LEU A 40 -5.03 -9.51 -10.66
C LEU A 40 -4.89 -10.92 -10.09
N HIS A 41 -5.99 -11.58 -9.76
CA HIS A 41 -5.97 -12.97 -9.29
C HIS A 41 -5.44 -13.97 -10.34
N LYS A 42 -5.49 -13.62 -11.63
CA LYS A 42 -4.99 -14.45 -12.74
C LYS A 42 -3.48 -14.31 -12.91
N ILE A 43 -2.88 -13.26 -12.36
CA ILE A 43 -1.44 -12.99 -12.46
C ILE A 43 -0.69 -13.84 -11.44
N LYS A 44 0.04 -14.84 -11.93
CA LYS A 44 0.84 -15.77 -11.12
C LYS A 44 2.32 -15.36 -11.00
N GLU A 45 2.75 -14.42 -11.81
CA GLU A 45 4.13 -13.93 -11.86
C GLU A 45 4.43 -13.08 -10.64
N SER A 46 5.33 -13.56 -9.75
CA SER A 46 5.73 -12.80 -8.56
C SER A 46 6.36 -11.46 -8.93
N LYS A 47 7.15 -11.42 -10.01
CA LYS A 47 7.81 -10.21 -10.52
C LYS A 47 6.82 -9.06 -10.76
N PHE A 48 5.62 -9.36 -11.26
CA PHE A 48 4.59 -8.36 -11.50
C PHE A 48 4.26 -7.58 -10.21
N PHE A 49 4.02 -8.26 -9.09
CA PHE A 49 3.73 -7.59 -7.83
C PHE A 49 4.99 -7.06 -7.14
N GLN A 50 6.16 -7.67 -7.40
CA GLN A 50 7.44 -7.27 -6.83
C GLN A 50 7.84 -5.88 -7.29
N GLN A 51 7.68 -5.61 -8.58
CA GLN A 51 8.20 -4.41 -9.21
C GLN A 51 7.20 -3.25 -9.19
N ARG A 52 6.08 -3.39 -8.47
CA ARG A 52 4.97 -2.42 -8.51
C ARG A 52 4.52 -2.03 -7.10
N ALA A 53 4.28 -0.73 -6.90
CA ALA A 53 3.66 -0.21 -5.68
C ALA A 53 2.99 1.15 -5.92
N ILE A 54 1.95 1.44 -5.14
CA ILE A 54 1.46 2.81 -4.97
C ILE A 54 2.07 3.37 -3.68
N LEU A 55 2.65 4.57 -3.75
CA LEU A 55 3.26 5.26 -2.64
C LEU A 55 2.33 6.38 -2.19
N ALA A 56 2.15 6.49 -0.88
CA ALA A 56 1.39 7.57 -0.27
C ALA A 56 2.16 8.18 0.91
N PRO A 57 1.96 9.46 1.24
CA PRO A 57 2.68 10.12 2.31
C PRO A 57 2.21 9.62 3.69
N LYS A 58 0.90 9.40 3.90
CA LYS A 58 0.33 8.96 5.19
C LYS A 58 -0.20 7.53 5.14
N ASN A 59 -0.31 6.91 6.33
CA ASN A 59 -0.92 5.59 6.47
C ASN A 59 -2.41 5.60 6.10
N GLU A 60 -3.13 6.67 6.39
CA GLU A 60 -4.57 6.79 6.06
C GLU A 60 -4.79 6.69 4.54
N ASP A 61 -4.05 7.48 3.76
CA ASP A 61 -4.12 7.46 2.30
C ASP A 61 -3.78 6.08 1.71
N MET A 62 -2.75 5.44 2.27
CA MET A 62 -2.32 4.09 1.90
C MET A 62 -3.40 3.03 2.22
N ASN A 63 -4.09 3.16 3.36
CA ASN A 63 -5.18 2.27 3.73
C ASN A 63 -6.36 2.40 2.76
N THR A 64 -6.76 3.63 2.42
CA THR A 64 -7.85 3.89 1.47
C THR A 64 -7.60 3.21 0.12
N ILE A 65 -6.38 3.32 -0.42
CA ILE A 65 -6.00 2.67 -1.68
C ILE A 65 -6.01 1.14 -1.56
N ASN A 66 -5.45 0.61 -0.46
CA ASN A 66 -5.43 -0.84 -0.23
C ASN A 66 -6.84 -1.41 -0.07
N GLU A 67 -7.77 -0.69 0.56
CA GLU A 67 -9.18 -1.06 0.69
C GLU A 67 -9.90 -1.05 -0.65
N TYR A 68 -9.74 0.01 -1.43
CA TYR A 68 -10.26 0.07 -2.80
C TYR A 68 -9.80 -1.14 -3.62
N MET A 69 -8.49 -1.44 -3.61
CA MET A 69 -7.93 -2.58 -4.33
C MET A 69 -8.50 -3.90 -3.82
N LEU A 70 -8.63 -4.04 -2.50
CA LEU A 70 -9.17 -5.24 -1.90
C LEU A 70 -10.63 -5.46 -2.34
N GLU A 71 -11.46 -4.43 -2.34
CA GLU A 71 -12.87 -4.53 -2.73
C GLU A 71 -13.05 -4.97 -4.19
N HIS A 72 -12.21 -4.46 -5.09
CA HIS A 72 -12.27 -4.70 -6.53
C HIS A 72 -11.54 -5.97 -7.02
N LEU A 73 -10.98 -6.77 -6.10
CA LEU A 73 -10.49 -8.12 -6.42
C LEU A 73 -11.67 -9.10 -6.57
N ASP A 74 -11.77 -9.71 -7.75
CA ASP A 74 -12.83 -10.63 -8.22
C ASP A 74 -13.04 -11.85 -7.29
N ASN A 75 -11.97 -12.35 -6.66
CA ASN A 75 -12.01 -13.51 -5.76
C ASN A 75 -12.21 -13.14 -4.29
N ALA A 76 -13.27 -12.37 -4.02
CA ALA A 76 -13.74 -12.14 -2.66
C ALA A 76 -14.28 -13.44 -2.04
N VAL A 77 -13.40 -14.32 -1.54
CA VAL A 77 -13.81 -15.21 -0.45
C VAL A 77 -14.12 -14.27 0.72
N LYS A 78 -15.39 -13.89 0.85
CA LYS A 78 -15.89 -13.31 2.10
C LYS A 78 -15.59 -14.36 3.16
N ASN A 79 -14.58 -14.13 4.00
CA ASN A 79 -14.39 -14.96 5.18
C ASN A 79 -15.74 -15.01 5.90
N PRO A 80 -16.37 -16.19 6.07
CA PRO A 80 -17.67 -16.31 6.71
C PRO A 80 -17.64 -15.94 8.20
N VAL A 81 -16.45 -15.61 8.74
CA VAL A 81 -16.21 -15.38 10.17
C VAL A 81 -16.40 -13.91 10.59
N ILE A 82 -16.66 -12.97 9.68
CA ILE A 82 -16.81 -11.56 10.07
C ILE A 82 -18.09 -10.96 9.48
N THR A 83 -19.10 -10.81 10.35
CA THR A 83 -20.37 -10.15 10.02
C THR A 83 -20.16 -8.65 9.78
N PRO A 84 -21.00 -8.01 8.93
CA PRO A 84 -20.98 -6.57 8.72
C PRO A 84 -21.09 -5.76 10.02
N ASP A 85 -21.83 -6.28 11.01
CA ASP A 85 -22.06 -5.62 12.30
C ASP A 85 -20.80 -5.54 13.17
N PHE A 86 -19.89 -6.52 13.07
CA PHE A 86 -18.58 -6.48 13.75
C PHE A 86 -17.58 -5.54 13.04
N LEU A 87 -17.79 -5.27 11.74
CA LEU A 87 -16.94 -4.32 11.00
C LEU A 87 -17.30 -2.87 11.34
N ASN A 88 -18.57 -2.59 11.65
CA ASN A 88 -19.04 -1.26 12.01
C ASN A 88 -18.64 -0.84 13.44
N SER A 89 -18.41 -1.79 14.35
CA SER A 89 -18.15 -1.49 15.77
C SER A 89 -16.70 -1.13 16.12
N ILE A 90 -15.76 -1.14 15.17
CA ILE A 90 -14.32 -1.05 15.49
C ILE A 90 -13.58 -0.03 14.57
N LYS A 91 -14.33 0.87 13.92
CA LYS A 91 -13.75 2.09 13.31
C LYS A 91 -13.35 3.07 14.43
N LEU A 92 -12.14 2.91 14.98
CA LEU A 92 -11.48 3.92 15.80
C LEU A 92 -10.60 4.80 14.89
N SER A 93 -10.81 6.11 14.91
CA SER A 93 -10.01 7.07 14.14
C SER A 93 -8.52 6.93 14.50
N GLY A 94 -7.65 6.95 13.48
CA GLY A 94 -6.19 6.85 13.67
C GLY A 94 -5.63 5.45 13.93
N MET A 95 -6.45 4.39 13.96
CA MET A 95 -5.96 3.00 13.98
C MET A 95 -6.21 2.28 12.65
N PRO A 96 -5.24 1.50 12.13
CA PRO A 96 -5.48 0.68 10.94
C PRO A 96 -6.60 -0.32 11.21
N HIS A 97 -7.44 -0.59 10.20
CA HIS A 97 -8.64 -1.40 10.32
C HIS A 97 -8.40 -2.69 11.14
N HIS A 98 -9.16 -2.84 12.21
CA HIS A 98 -9.12 -3.89 13.24
C HIS A 98 -9.21 -5.33 12.73
N ALA A 99 -9.75 -5.52 11.53
CA ALA A 99 -9.83 -6.80 10.86
C ALA A 99 -9.05 -6.74 9.53
N LEU A 100 -7.92 -7.44 9.46
CA LEU A 100 -7.20 -7.63 8.20
C LEU A 100 -7.98 -8.62 7.33
N ARG A 101 -8.61 -8.12 6.28
CA ARG A 101 -9.27 -8.95 5.27
C ARG A 101 -8.24 -9.33 4.21
N LEU A 102 -7.97 -10.63 4.07
CA LEU A 102 -7.09 -11.19 3.05
C LEU A 102 -7.92 -11.79 1.91
N LYS A 103 -7.42 -11.66 0.67
CA LYS A 103 -7.99 -12.30 -0.52
C LYS A 103 -6.89 -13.01 -1.29
N ILE A 104 -7.24 -14.11 -1.96
CA ILE A 104 -6.34 -14.79 -2.89
C ILE A 104 -5.96 -13.81 -4.02
N GLY A 105 -4.67 -13.78 -4.35
CA GLY A 105 -4.08 -12.87 -5.33
C GLY A 105 -3.56 -11.56 -4.74
N ALA A 106 -3.97 -11.18 -3.51
CA ALA A 106 -3.54 -9.93 -2.90
C ALA A 106 -2.05 -10.00 -2.45
N PRO A 107 -1.22 -8.99 -2.75
CA PRO A 107 0.08 -8.83 -2.13
C PRO A 107 -0.09 -8.33 -0.70
N VAL A 108 0.64 -8.93 0.23
CA VAL A 108 0.76 -8.53 1.63
C VAL A 108 2.23 -8.29 1.97
N MET A 109 2.50 -7.50 3.00
CA MET A 109 3.84 -7.24 3.53
C MET A 109 3.91 -7.69 4.98
N LEU A 110 4.97 -8.41 5.33
CA LEU A 110 5.26 -8.74 6.73
C LEU A 110 5.66 -7.49 7.50
N LEU A 111 5.03 -7.29 8.66
CA LEU A 111 5.30 -6.15 9.55
C LEU A 111 6.28 -6.49 10.67
N ARG A 112 6.63 -7.76 10.82
CA ARG A 112 7.64 -8.23 11.75
C ARG A 112 8.27 -9.52 11.25
N ASN A 113 9.45 -9.80 11.80
CA ASN A 113 10.16 -11.05 11.59
C ASN A 113 9.31 -12.23 12.05
N ILE A 114 9.07 -13.17 11.14
CA ILE A 114 8.41 -14.45 11.44
C ILE A 114 9.46 -15.56 11.48
N ASP A 115 10.31 -15.60 10.46
CA ASP A 115 11.43 -16.52 10.36
C ASP A 115 12.60 -15.82 9.64
N PRO A 116 13.46 -15.08 10.37
CA PRO A 116 14.62 -14.42 9.79
C PRO A 116 15.58 -15.36 9.10
N LYS A 117 15.77 -16.56 9.64
CA LYS A 117 16.66 -17.57 9.05
C LYS A 117 16.10 -18.07 7.72
N GLY A 118 14.78 -18.19 7.64
CA GLY A 118 14.04 -18.44 6.41
C GLY A 118 13.75 -17.19 5.56
N GLY A 119 14.31 -16.02 5.85
CA GLY A 119 14.10 -14.82 5.03
C GLY A 119 12.68 -14.21 5.11
N LEU A 120 11.83 -14.66 6.04
CA LEU A 120 10.53 -14.06 6.35
C LEU A 120 10.71 -12.93 7.37
N CYS A 121 11.34 -11.85 6.92
CA CYS A 121 11.65 -10.66 7.70
C CYS A 121 10.58 -9.57 7.53
N ASN A 122 10.63 -8.56 8.40
CA ASN A 122 9.87 -7.32 8.21
C ASN A 122 10.17 -6.70 6.84
N GLY A 123 9.13 -6.24 6.15
CA GLY A 123 9.21 -5.71 4.78
C GLY A 123 9.05 -6.75 3.67
N THR A 124 9.12 -8.05 3.98
CA THR A 124 8.95 -9.11 2.96
C THR A 124 7.55 -9.05 2.37
N ARG A 125 7.45 -8.85 1.05
CA ARG A 125 6.18 -8.90 0.33
C ARG A 125 5.88 -10.34 -0.10
N LEU A 126 4.62 -10.74 0.02
CA LEU A 126 4.12 -12.08 -0.28
C LEU A 126 2.79 -11.97 -1.06
N GLN A 127 2.51 -12.85 -2.01
CA GLN A 127 1.23 -12.92 -2.71
C GLN A 127 0.39 -14.05 -2.10
N ILE A 128 -0.82 -13.76 -1.63
CA ILE A 128 -1.70 -14.81 -1.10
C ILE A 128 -2.11 -15.75 -2.24
N THR A 129 -1.87 -17.04 -2.06
CA THR A 129 -2.23 -18.07 -3.06
C THR A 129 -3.37 -18.96 -2.58
N GLN A 130 -3.47 -19.19 -1.27
CA GLN A 130 -4.56 -19.95 -0.66
C GLN A 130 -4.82 -19.49 0.77
N LEU A 131 -6.08 -19.54 1.18
CA LEU A 131 -6.52 -19.26 2.55
C LEU A 131 -7.15 -20.54 3.13
N ALA A 132 -6.65 -20.98 4.28
CA ALA A 132 -7.23 -22.06 5.08
C ALA A 132 -7.53 -21.54 6.50
N ASN A 133 -8.27 -22.32 7.29
CA ASN A 133 -8.76 -21.88 8.62
C ASN A 133 -7.65 -21.34 9.53
N HIS A 134 -6.48 -21.99 9.54
CA HIS A 134 -5.38 -21.67 10.45
C HIS A 134 -4.06 -21.36 9.75
N VAL A 135 -4.03 -21.38 8.42
CA VAL A 135 -2.80 -21.18 7.64
C VAL A 135 -3.12 -20.38 6.37
N VAL A 136 -2.22 -19.47 6.05
CA VAL A 136 -2.20 -18.70 4.82
C VAL A 136 -1.03 -19.21 3.99
N GLN A 137 -1.31 -19.70 2.78
CA GLN A 137 -0.27 -20.03 1.82
C GLN A 137 0.01 -18.81 0.97
N ALA A 138 1.27 -18.37 0.97
CA ALA A 138 1.70 -17.20 0.23
C ALA A 138 2.96 -17.49 -0.59
N ARG A 139 3.10 -16.81 -1.71
CA ARG A 139 4.30 -16.84 -2.56
C ARG A 139 5.19 -15.66 -2.21
N VAL A 140 6.48 -15.87 -1.98
CA VAL A 140 7.43 -14.78 -1.73
C VAL A 140 7.57 -13.92 -2.99
N ILE A 141 7.42 -12.61 -2.83
CA ILE A 141 7.51 -11.64 -3.93
C ILE A 141 8.91 -11.01 -3.97
N THR A 142 9.45 -10.63 -2.81
CA THR A 142 10.69 -9.85 -2.70
C THR A 142 11.82 -10.62 -2.04
N GLY A 143 13.07 -10.37 -2.47
CA GLY A 143 14.29 -10.93 -1.86
C GLY A 143 14.82 -12.17 -2.59
N GLY A 144 15.90 -12.75 -2.06
CA GLY A 144 16.60 -13.88 -2.69
C GLY A 144 15.78 -15.17 -2.83
N ARG A 145 14.64 -15.26 -2.14
CA ARG A 145 13.70 -16.40 -2.16
C ARG A 145 12.44 -16.13 -2.99
N SER A 146 12.47 -15.15 -3.89
CA SER A 146 11.29 -14.81 -4.72
C SER A 146 10.78 -16.01 -5.51
N GLY A 147 9.47 -16.21 -5.52
CA GLY A 147 8.79 -17.34 -6.16
C GLY A 147 8.52 -18.53 -5.24
N GLU A 148 9.19 -18.64 -4.10
CA GLU A 148 8.97 -19.75 -3.16
C GLU A 148 7.60 -19.68 -2.48
N ILE A 149 7.00 -20.84 -2.22
CA ILE A 149 5.75 -20.97 -1.47
C ILE A 149 6.06 -21.15 0.01
N VAL A 150 5.43 -20.32 0.85
CA VAL A 150 5.55 -20.35 2.31
C VAL A 150 4.17 -20.48 2.95
N LEU A 151 4.13 -21.19 4.08
CA LEU A 151 2.94 -21.29 4.92
C LEU A 151 3.11 -20.39 6.12
N ILE A 152 2.17 -19.47 6.32
CA ILE A 152 2.16 -18.55 7.44
C ILE A 152 0.97 -18.92 8.32
N PRO A 153 1.16 -19.19 9.62
CA PRO A 153 0.04 -19.38 10.54
C PRO A 153 -0.92 -18.18 10.45
N ASN A 154 -2.22 -18.43 10.41
CA ASN A 154 -3.23 -17.38 10.40
C ASN A 154 -3.16 -16.65 11.75
N ILE A 155 -2.91 -15.34 11.71
CA ILE A 155 -2.66 -14.56 12.92
C ILE A 155 -3.95 -13.84 13.24
N ASN A 156 -4.77 -14.51 14.04
CA ASN A 156 -6.03 -13.96 14.53
C ASN A 156 -5.79 -12.58 15.16
N LEU A 157 -6.53 -11.60 14.65
CA LEU A 157 -6.62 -10.26 15.19
C LEU A 157 -7.80 -10.20 16.13
N THR A 158 -7.58 -10.46 17.42
CA THR A 158 -8.64 -10.27 18.42
C THR A 158 -8.57 -8.86 19.00
N PRO A 159 -9.61 -7.99 18.94
CA PRO A 159 -9.53 -6.56 19.26
C PRO A 159 -8.84 -6.24 20.59
N SER A 160 -7.97 -5.22 20.60
CA SER A 160 -7.40 -4.63 21.82
C SER A 160 -8.29 -3.50 22.30
N ASP A 161 -9.42 -3.87 22.90
CA ASP A 161 -10.21 -2.99 23.76
C ASP A 161 -9.90 -3.36 25.22
N THR A 162 -9.83 -2.36 26.10
CA THR A 162 -9.45 -2.44 27.53
C THR A 162 -10.40 -3.26 28.42
N LYS A 163 -11.30 -4.07 27.83
CA LYS A 163 -12.11 -5.11 28.50
C LYS A 163 -11.66 -6.55 28.21
N LEU A 164 -10.61 -6.77 27.40
CA LEU A 164 -10.17 -8.11 27.01
C LEU A 164 -8.80 -8.49 27.62
N PRO A 165 -8.62 -9.73 28.13
CA PRO A 165 -7.47 -10.12 28.96
C PRO A 165 -6.18 -10.46 28.20
N PHE A 166 -5.97 -10.00 26.96
CA PHE A 166 -4.75 -10.28 26.18
C PHE A 166 -4.38 -9.16 25.17
N LYS A 167 -3.13 -9.16 24.68
CA LYS A 167 -2.57 -8.13 23.77
C LYS A 167 -2.66 -8.53 22.29
N MET A 168 -3.23 -7.68 21.44
CA MET A 168 -3.16 -7.79 19.97
C MET A 168 -1.73 -7.63 19.44
N ARG A 169 -1.33 -8.46 18.46
CA ARG A 169 -0.10 -8.24 17.68
C ARG A 169 -0.28 -8.62 16.20
N ARG A 170 -0.35 -7.63 15.30
CA ARG A 170 -0.38 -7.82 13.82
C ARG A 170 0.96 -8.35 13.29
N ARG A 171 0.95 -9.11 12.17
CA ARG A 171 2.18 -9.47 11.41
C ARG A 171 2.14 -9.14 9.93
N GLN A 172 1.00 -8.74 9.37
CA GLN A 172 0.82 -8.57 7.92
C GLN A 172 -0.03 -7.33 7.62
N SER A 173 0.19 -6.71 6.47
CA SER A 173 -0.62 -5.62 5.89
C SER A 173 -0.80 -5.85 4.40
N LEU A 174 -1.89 -5.38 3.79
CA LEU A 174 -1.98 -5.28 2.33
C LEU A 174 -0.81 -4.43 1.79
N ALA A 175 -0.35 -4.77 0.59
CA ALA A 175 0.85 -4.20 -0.01
C ALA A 175 0.64 -3.79 -1.47
N PHE A 176 -0.58 -3.39 -1.86
CA PHE A 176 -0.79 -2.69 -3.13
C PHE A 176 -0.26 -1.26 -3.03
N ALA A 177 -0.57 -0.61 -1.91
CA ALA A 177 0.01 0.65 -1.50
C ALA A 177 0.89 0.48 -0.25
N MET A 178 1.91 1.33 -0.12
CA MET A 178 2.74 1.49 1.07
C MET A 178 3.08 2.96 1.29
N THR A 179 3.53 3.33 2.49
CA THR A 179 3.99 4.70 2.70
C THR A 179 5.34 4.93 2.03
N ILE A 180 5.62 6.18 1.64
CA ILE A 180 6.92 6.59 1.08
C ILE A 180 8.07 6.10 1.98
N ASN A 181 7.94 6.28 3.29
CA ASN A 181 8.96 5.84 4.26
C ASN A 181 9.19 4.31 4.22
N LYS A 182 8.13 3.50 4.01
CA LYS A 182 8.25 2.03 3.91
C LYS A 182 8.82 1.56 2.59
N SER A 183 8.80 2.41 1.56
CA SER A 183 9.41 2.11 0.26
C SER A 183 10.93 2.29 0.25
N GLN A 184 11.51 2.95 1.25
CA GLN A 184 12.94 3.23 1.30
C GLN A 184 13.76 1.93 1.22
N GLY A 185 14.77 1.94 0.33
CA GLY A 185 15.60 0.76 0.06
C GLY A 185 15.00 -0.24 -0.94
N GLN A 186 13.79 -0.01 -1.45
CA GLN A 186 13.20 -0.79 -2.54
C GLN A 186 13.44 -0.12 -3.89
N SER A 187 13.60 -0.93 -4.94
CA SER A 187 13.63 -0.49 -6.34
C SER A 187 12.48 -1.15 -7.10
N LEU A 188 11.67 -0.33 -7.78
CA LEU A 188 10.40 -0.70 -8.40
C LEU A 188 10.39 -0.25 -9.86
N GLU A 189 9.81 -1.06 -10.74
CA GLU A 189 9.68 -0.75 -12.17
C GLU A 189 8.48 0.16 -12.46
N ARG A 190 7.37 0.00 -11.72
CA ARG A 190 6.19 0.84 -11.81
C ARG A 190 5.81 1.41 -10.44
N VAL A 191 5.72 2.72 -10.34
CA VAL A 191 5.34 3.43 -9.12
C VAL A 191 4.20 4.39 -9.42
N GLY A 192 3.14 4.30 -8.64
CA GLY A 192 2.10 5.33 -8.58
C GLY A 192 2.30 6.18 -7.34
N LEU A 193 2.48 7.49 -7.45
CA LEU A 193 2.58 8.38 -6.31
C LEU A 193 1.24 9.09 -6.11
N ASN A 194 0.55 8.76 -5.03
CA ASN A 194 -0.73 9.38 -4.65
C ASN A 194 -0.50 10.44 -3.59
N LEU A 195 -0.66 11.71 -3.97
CA LEU A 195 -0.51 12.88 -3.10
C LEU A 195 -1.88 13.56 -2.90
N PRO A 196 -2.76 13.00 -2.04
CA PRO A 196 -4.06 13.62 -1.76
C PRO A 196 -3.91 14.93 -0.98
N LYS A 197 -2.73 15.15 -0.39
CA LYS A 197 -2.25 16.40 0.20
C LYS A 197 -0.77 16.53 -0.15
N HIS A 198 -0.24 17.74 -0.14
CA HIS A 198 1.19 17.98 -0.33
C HIS A 198 2.03 17.16 0.66
N VAL A 199 3.25 16.81 0.24
CA VAL A 199 4.19 16.10 1.11
C VAL A 199 4.57 16.99 2.29
N PHE A 200 4.71 16.39 3.46
CA PHE A 200 4.79 17.12 4.73
C PHE A 200 6.18 17.11 5.35
N SER A 201 7.15 16.45 4.71
CA SER A 201 8.51 16.37 5.26
C SER A 201 9.58 16.37 4.17
N HIS A 202 10.73 16.91 4.55
CA HIS A 202 11.89 17.04 3.68
C HIS A 202 12.30 15.68 3.07
N GLY A 203 12.58 15.70 1.78
CA GLY A 203 13.08 14.52 1.05
C GLY A 203 12.05 13.45 0.72
N GLN A 204 10.77 13.57 1.09
CA GLN A 204 9.76 12.54 0.74
C GLN A 204 9.56 12.38 -0.77
N LEU A 205 9.49 13.49 -1.52
CA LEU A 205 9.39 13.44 -2.98
C LEU A 205 10.64 12.81 -3.60
N TYR A 206 11.82 13.16 -3.10
CA TYR A 206 13.08 12.57 -3.52
C TYR A 206 13.11 11.05 -3.25
N VAL A 207 12.69 10.62 -2.06
CA VAL A 207 12.60 9.20 -1.72
C VAL A 207 11.66 8.49 -2.68
N ALA A 208 10.46 9.04 -2.93
CA ALA A 208 9.47 8.46 -3.84
C ALA A 208 10.02 8.33 -5.28
N PHE A 209 10.61 9.39 -5.83
CA PHE A 209 11.16 9.39 -7.18
C PHE A 209 12.34 8.44 -7.32
N SER A 210 13.20 8.35 -6.30
CA SER A 210 14.34 7.42 -6.30
C SER A 210 13.93 5.95 -6.14
N ARG A 211 12.65 5.63 -5.91
CA ARG A 211 12.19 4.23 -5.89
C ARG A 211 11.94 3.66 -7.28
N VAL A 212 11.67 4.50 -8.28
CA VAL A 212 11.35 4.04 -9.63
C VAL A 212 12.62 3.87 -10.49
N THR A 213 12.68 2.81 -11.30
CA THR A 213 13.86 2.55 -12.16
C THR A 213 13.87 3.32 -13.47
N SER A 214 12.74 3.92 -13.86
CA SER A 214 12.63 4.70 -15.10
C SER A 214 11.56 5.79 -15.00
N LYS A 215 11.73 6.88 -15.75
CA LYS A 215 10.72 7.97 -15.84
C LYS A 215 9.34 7.46 -16.26
N LYS A 216 9.29 6.55 -17.24
CA LYS A 216 8.05 5.92 -17.75
C LYS A 216 7.36 5.01 -16.73
N GLY A 217 8.11 4.55 -15.72
CA GLY A 217 7.60 3.75 -14.62
C GLY A 217 6.80 4.56 -13.60
N LEU A 218 6.92 5.90 -13.60
CA LEU A 218 6.34 6.77 -12.60
C LEU A 218 5.06 7.43 -13.12
N LYS A 219 3.99 7.33 -12.34
CA LYS A 219 2.77 8.13 -12.51
C LYS A 219 2.42 8.79 -11.19
N ILE A 220 2.01 10.05 -11.25
CA ILE A 220 1.77 10.90 -10.09
C ILE A 220 0.35 11.45 -10.20
N ILE A 221 -0.40 11.37 -9.11
CA ILE A 221 -1.66 12.07 -8.96
C ILE A 221 -1.58 12.98 -7.74
N ILE A 222 -1.92 14.24 -7.92
CA ILE A 222 -1.86 15.28 -6.89
C ILE A 222 -3.25 15.85 -6.76
N LEU A 223 -3.77 15.90 -5.53
CA LEU A 223 -5.08 16.46 -5.24
C LEU A 223 -4.96 17.68 -4.33
N ASP A 224 -5.87 18.62 -4.51
CA ASP A 224 -6.09 19.72 -3.57
C ASP A 224 -6.94 19.30 -2.36
N LYS A 225 -7.22 20.27 -1.48
CA LYS A 225 -8.01 20.03 -0.26
C LYS A 225 -9.45 19.62 -0.58
N GLU A 226 -9.94 19.99 -1.75
CA GLU A 226 -11.26 19.70 -2.30
C GLU A 226 -11.28 18.39 -3.11
N GLY A 227 -10.13 17.71 -3.25
CA GLY A 227 -9.99 16.45 -3.98
C GLY A 227 -9.88 16.60 -5.51
N LYS A 228 -9.67 17.81 -6.03
CA LYS A 228 -9.47 18.07 -7.46
C LYS A 228 -8.01 17.89 -7.84
N ILE A 229 -7.80 17.44 -9.07
CA ILE A 229 -6.46 17.19 -9.61
C ILE A 229 -5.69 18.50 -9.79
N GLN A 230 -4.44 18.51 -9.33
CA GLN A 230 -3.49 19.61 -9.49
C GLN A 230 -2.19 19.14 -10.15
N LYS A 231 -1.38 20.12 -10.60
CA LYS A 231 -0.10 19.88 -11.26
C LYS A 231 1.12 20.17 -10.37
N GLN A 232 0.88 20.84 -9.25
CA GLN A 232 1.94 21.34 -8.36
C GLN A 232 1.90 20.64 -7.02
N THR A 233 3.07 20.43 -6.43
CA THR A 233 3.18 20.00 -5.04
C THR A 233 4.24 20.80 -4.32
N THR A 234 4.07 21.00 -3.02
CA THR A 234 5.13 21.56 -2.18
C THR A 234 6.27 20.57 -2.01
N ASN A 235 7.51 21.04 -2.14
CA ASN A 235 8.72 20.38 -1.69
C ASN A 235 9.20 21.11 -0.43
N VAL A 236 9.29 20.38 0.69
CA VAL A 236 9.79 20.95 1.94
C VAL A 236 11.31 20.89 1.90
N VAL A 237 12.01 22.02 1.96
CA VAL A 237 13.47 22.17 1.98
C VAL A 237 13.84 22.78 3.33
N ILE A 238 14.15 21.93 4.32
CA ILE A 238 14.60 22.38 5.67
C ILE A 238 16.12 22.26 5.73
#